data_AF-D1KCV2-F1
#
_entry.id   AF-D1KCV2-F1
#
_cell.length_a   1.000
_cell.length_b   1.000
_cell.length_c   1.000
_cell.angle_alpha   90.00
_cell.angle_beta   90.00
_cell.angle_gamma   90.00
#
_symmetry.space_group_name_H-M   'P 1'
#
loop_
_entity.id
_entity.type
_entity.pdbx_description
1 polymer ?
#
loop_
_entity_poly.entity_id
_entity_poly.type
_entity_poly.pdbx_seq_one_letter_code
_entity_poly.pdbx_strand_id
1 'polypeptide(L)'
;MTGSTTGVFYGLPPKDSDDPVQQKFEYLIIVKFDDNYELERIIELTWIQFLNFKKWHSRMQAWNITLNKKILGEANIVFEKSGINS
;
A
#
# COMPACT_ATOMS: atom_id res chain seq x y z
N MET A 1 -3.15 -18.31 -3.74
CA MET A 1 -2.22 -17.16 -3.91
C MET A 1 -3.03 -15.89 -3.73
N THR A 2 -3.17 -15.41 -2.49
CA THR A 2 -3.76 -14.10 -2.24
C THR A 2 -2.67 -13.05 -2.43
N GLY A 3 -2.83 -12.21 -3.43
CA GLY A 3 -1.81 -11.25 -3.83
C GLY A 3 -1.48 -10.31 -2.67
N SER A 4 -0.21 -10.22 -2.29
CA SER A 4 0.31 -9.27 -1.32
C SER A 4 0.36 -7.84 -1.86
N THR A 5 -0.45 -7.51 -2.87
CA THR A 5 -0.36 -6.24 -3.61
C THR A 5 -1.71 -5.55 -3.57
N THR A 6 -1.72 -4.24 -3.34
CA THR A 6 -2.93 -3.43 -3.32
C THR A 6 -3.57 -3.32 -4.70
N GLY A 7 -4.77 -2.74 -4.75
CA GLY A 7 -5.27 -2.08 -5.97
C GLY A 7 -4.32 -0.98 -6.47
N VAL A 8 -4.69 -0.35 -7.58
CA VAL A 8 -3.86 0.66 -8.25
C VAL A 8 -4.30 2.09 -7.93
N PHE A 9 -3.35 3.03 -7.98
CA PHE A 9 -3.50 4.46 -7.75
C PHE A 9 -3.16 5.23 -9.03
N TYR A 10 -4.17 5.89 -9.62
CA TYR A 10 -4.03 6.70 -10.85
C TYR A 10 -3.75 8.18 -10.58
N GLY A 11 -3.86 8.63 -9.33
CA GLY A 11 -3.79 10.05 -8.99
C GLY A 11 -2.39 10.68 -9.07
N LEU A 12 -1.36 9.96 -9.50
CA LEU A 12 0.02 10.46 -9.56
C LEU A 12 0.51 10.57 -10.99
N PRO A 13 1.50 11.42 -11.25
CA PRO A 13 2.23 11.39 -12.50
C PRO A 13 2.69 9.97 -12.86
N PRO A 14 2.66 9.59 -14.15
CA PRO A 14 3.28 8.36 -14.64
C PRO A 14 4.76 8.26 -14.25
N LYS A 15 5.30 7.04 -14.23
CA LYS A 15 6.70 6.75 -13.81
C LYS A 15 7.75 7.66 -14.46
N ASP A 16 7.54 8.02 -15.72
CA ASP A 16 8.49 8.77 -16.55
C ASP A 16 7.94 10.15 -16.94
N SER A 17 7.01 10.71 -16.15
CA SER A 17 6.51 12.09 -16.34
C SER A 17 7.42 13.10 -15.63
N ASP A 18 7.58 14.28 -16.24
CA ASP A 18 8.24 15.45 -15.66
C ASP A 18 7.32 16.26 -14.73
N ASP A 19 6.05 15.86 -14.60
CA ASP A 19 5.10 16.55 -13.73
C ASP A 19 5.52 16.45 -12.25
N PRO A 20 5.42 17.54 -11.49
CA PRO A 20 5.78 17.51 -10.08
C PRO A 20 4.84 16.59 -9.28
N VAL A 21 5.42 15.76 -8.42
CA VAL A 21 4.68 14.91 -7.49
C VAL A 21 4.16 15.77 -6.33
N GLN A 22 2.87 16.11 -6.37
CA GLN A 22 2.19 16.86 -5.31
C GLN A 22 1.54 15.92 -4.31
N GLN A 23 1.60 16.28 -3.02
CA GLN A 23 0.92 15.54 -1.97
C GLN A 23 -0.60 15.60 -2.15
N LYS A 24 -1.22 14.42 -2.21
CA LYS A 24 -2.67 14.30 -2.44
C LYS A 24 -3.46 13.82 -1.23
N PHE A 25 -2.77 13.30 -0.22
CA PHE A 25 -3.35 12.81 1.03
C PHE A 25 -2.32 12.89 2.15
N GLU A 26 -2.78 12.89 3.39
CA GLU A 26 -1.91 12.80 4.58
C GLU A 26 -1.55 11.34 4.86
N TYR A 27 -2.55 10.47 4.80
CA TYR A 27 -2.43 9.05 5.09
C TYR A 27 -3.12 8.17 4.04
N LEU A 28 -2.48 7.04 3.73
CA LEU A 28 -3.07 5.94 3.00
C LEU A 28 -3.42 4.82 3.97
N ILE A 29 -4.70 4.42 3.98
CA ILE A 29 -5.18 3.28 4.76
C ILE A 29 -5.29 2.05 3.85
N ILE A 30 -4.51 1.01 4.17
CA ILE A 30 -4.58 -0.29 3.51
C ILE A 30 -5.28 -1.26 4.44
N VAL A 31 -6.42 -1.77 4.01
CA VAL A 31 -7.20 -2.78 4.73
C VAL A 31 -6.95 -4.14 4.09
N LYS A 32 -6.47 -5.09 4.88
CA LYS A 32 -6.27 -6.48 4.45
C LYS A 32 -7.33 -7.35 5.10
N PHE A 33 -8.00 -8.14 4.29
CA PHE A 33 -8.89 -9.21 4.71
C PHE A 33 -8.22 -10.56 4.49
N ASP A 34 -8.54 -11.53 5.34
CA ASP A 34 -8.11 -12.92 5.14
C ASP A 34 -9.03 -13.66 4.14
N ASP A 35 -8.75 -14.94 3.90
CA ASP A 35 -9.51 -15.77 2.95
C ASP A 35 -10.98 -15.99 3.38
N ASN A 36 -11.30 -15.71 4.65
CA ASN A 36 -12.66 -15.77 5.19
C ASN A 36 -13.36 -14.40 5.18
N TYR A 37 -12.76 -13.41 4.51
CA TYR A 37 -13.21 -12.00 4.50
C TYR A 37 -13.25 -11.35 5.87
N GLU A 38 -12.51 -11.89 6.85
CA GLU A 38 -12.38 -11.26 8.16
C GLU A 38 -11.27 -10.22 8.12
N LEU A 39 -11.42 -9.16 8.93
CA LEU A 39 -10.41 -8.13 9.03
C LEU A 39 -9.10 -8.72 9.58
N GLU A 40 -8.06 -8.72 8.76
CA GLU A 40 -6.74 -9.23 9.13
C GLU A 40 -5.85 -8.10 9.66
N ARG A 41 -5.82 -6.97 8.95
CA ARG A 41 -4.92 -5.86 9.27
C ARG A 41 -5.43 -4.53 8.73
N ILE A 42 -5.19 -3.46 9.48
CA ILE A 42 -5.26 -2.08 9.00
C ILE A 42 -3.88 -1.46 9.11
N ILE A 43 -3.34 -1.03 7.97
CA ILE A 43 -2.02 -0.42 7.84
C ILE A 43 -2.22 1.03 7.42
N GLU A 44 -1.51 1.94 8.08
CA GLU A 44 -1.46 3.35 7.75
C GLU A 44 -0.07 3.73 7.26
N LEU A 45 0.00 4.44 6.13
CA LEU A 45 1.22 4.99 5.55
C LEU A 45 1.08 6.50 5.38
N THR A 46 2.09 7.25 5.80
CA THR A 46 2.23 8.66 5.43
C THR A 46 2.48 8.83 3.94
N TRP A 47 2.27 10.04 3.41
CA TRP A 47 2.62 10.38 2.04
C TRP A 47 4.06 9.99 1.65
N ILE A 48 5.04 10.27 2.52
CA ILE A 48 6.45 9.96 2.26
C ILE A 48 6.70 8.45 2.20
N GLN A 49 6.11 7.69 3.13
CA GLN A 49 6.20 6.22 3.10
C GLN A 49 5.55 5.66 1.84
N PHE A 50 4.37 6.17 1.45
CA PHE A 50 3.75 5.81 0.19
C PHE A 50 4.69 6.05 -1.01
N LEU A 51 5.32 7.21 -1.09
CA LEU A 51 6.24 7.53 -2.18
C LEU A 51 7.45 6.60 -2.26
N ASN A 52 7.94 6.13 -1.10
CA ASN A 52 9.06 5.19 -0.98
C ASN A 52 8.68 3.76 -1.37
N PHE A 53 7.44 3.35 -1.13
CA PHE A 53 6.98 1.97 -1.35
C PHE A 53 6.16 1.75 -2.63
N LYS A 54 5.68 2.82 -3.27
CA LYS A 54 4.91 2.70 -4.51
C LYS A 54 5.75 2.02 -5.60
N LYS A 55 5.11 1.15 -6.37
CA LYS A 55 5.69 0.44 -7.50
C LYS A 55 4.85 0.70 -8.75
N TRP A 56 5.51 0.85 -9.90
CA TRP A 56 4.83 1.02 -11.18
C TRP A 56 4.25 -0.32 -11.64
N HIS A 57 2.98 -0.30 -12.03
CA HIS A 57 2.29 -1.43 -12.62
C HIS A 57 2.11 -1.20 -14.12
N SER A 58 3.06 -1.67 -14.94
CA SER A 58 3.14 -1.38 -16.38
C SER A 58 1.86 -1.68 -17.17
N ARG A 59 1.21 -2.83 -16.91
CA ARG A 59 -0.05 -3.18 -17.61
C ARG A 59 -1.19 -2.22 -17.30
N MET A 60 -1.21 -1.65 -16.10
CA MET A 60 -2.29 -0.77 -15.63
C MET A 60 -1.93 0.69 -15.80
N GLN A 61 -0.67 0.99 -16.15
CA GLN A 61 -0.12 2.34 -16.26
C GLN A 61 -0.41 3.17 -14.99
N ALA A 62 -0.21 2.55 -13.82
CA ALA A 62 -0.59 3.11 -12.53
C ALA A 62 0.35 2.65 -11.41
N TRP A 63 0.23 3.25 -10.23
CA TRP A 63 1.02 2.88 -9.06
C TRP A 63 0.31 1.85 -8.19
N ASN A 64 1.02 0.98 -7.49
CA ASN A 64 0.47 0.12 -6.43
C ASN A 64 1.48 -0.05 -5.30
N ILE A 65 1.11 -0.79 -4.26
CA ILE A 65 2.01 -1.14 -3.15
C ILE A 65 2.03 -2.65 -2.98
N THR A 66 3.23 -3.21 -2.78
CA THR A 66 3.40 -4.60 -2.36
C THR A 66 3.66 -4.64 -0.86
N LEU A 67 2.75 -5.28 -0.12
CA LEU A 67 2.87 -5.60 1.30
C LEU A 67 3.98 -6.66 1.48
N ASN A 68 5.06 -6.25 2.12
CA ASN A 68 6.21 -7.08 2.47
C ASN A 68 6.67 -6.74 3.91
N LYS A 69 7.63 -7.50 4.43
CA LYS A 69 8.11 -7.29 5.81
C LYS A 69 8.69 -5.89 6.05
N LYS A 70 9.30 -5.27 5.03
CA LYS A 70 9.89 -3.92 5.14
C LYS A 70 8.81 -2.87 5.37
N ILE A 71 7.79 -2.83 4.51
CA ILE A 71 6.69 -1.87 4.67
C ILE A 71 5.94 -2.11 5.98
N LEU A 72 5.74 -3.36 6.39
CA LEU A 72 5.10 -3.68 7.68
C LEU A 72 5.93 -3.25 8.90
N GLY A 73 7.26 -3.20 8.78
CA GLY A 73 8.14 -2.72 9.85
C GLY A 73 8.26 -1.20 9.93
N GLU A 74 7.96 -0.48 8.85
CA GLU A 74 8.02 1.00 8.81
C GLU A 74 6.63 1.65 8.96
N ALA A 75 5.56 0.96 8.59
CA ALA A 75 4.20 1.47 8.64
C ALA A 75 3.63 1.55 10.07
N ASN A 76 2.62 2.39 10.25
CA ASN A 76 1.79 2.36 11.44
C ASN A 76 0.76 1.23 11.32
N ILE A 77 0.78 0.26 12.25
CA ILE A 77 -0.20 -0.83 12.27
C ILE A 77 -1.34 -0.43 13.21
N VAL A 78 -2.43 0.05 12.62
CA VAL A 78 -3.61 0.53 13.35
C VAL A 78 -4.40 -0.65 13.93
N PHE A 79 -4.41 -1.78 13.22
CA PHE A 79 -5.05 -3.01 13.66
C PHE A 79 -4.31 -4.22 13.12
N GLU A 80 -4.18 -5.26 13.94
CA GLU A 80 -3.70 -6.57 13.55
C GLU A 80 -4.49 -7.64 14.30
N LYS A 81 -5.05 -8.60 13.57
CA LYS A 81 -5.78 -9.73 14.14
C LYS A 81 -4.82 -10.57 14.99
N SER A 82 -5.12 -10.68 16.29
CA SER A 82 -4.39 -11.56 17.22
C SER A 82 -4.43 -13.01 16.73
N GLY A 83 -3.25 -13.64 16.54
CA GLY A 83 -3.14 -15.04 16.11
C GLY A 83 -2.33 -15.28 14.83
N ILE A 84 -1.85 -14.23 14.16
CA ILE A 84 -0.93 -14.36 13.01
C ILE A 84 0.51 -14.42 13.52
N ASN A 85 0.84 -15.47 14.26
CA ASN A 85 2.21 -15.85 14.58
C ASN A 85 2.28 -17.37 14.75
N SER A 86 2.69 -18.06 13.69
CA SER A 86 3.43 -19.33 13.71
C SER A 86 4.16 -19.45 12.37
#